data_AF-B9NUF1-F1
#
_entry.id   AF-B9NUF1-F1
#
_cell.length_a   1.000
_cell.length_b   1.000
_cell.length_c   1.000
_cell.angle_alpha   90.00
_cell.angle_beta   90.00
_cell.angle_gamma   90.00
#
_symmetry.space_group_name_H-M   'P 1'
#
loop_
_entity.id
_entity.type
_entity.pdbx_description
1 polymer ?
#
loop_
_entity_poly.entity_id
_entity_poly.type
_entity_poly.pdbx_seq_one_letter_code
_entity_poly.pdbx_strand_id
1 'polypeptide(L)'
;MKDTTDPPATKRPSIRLNLDDWLPYLEDSDASEAEKIELIETLWNIAMAFVDLGWDLDSGEETSGQSLDLTAVLRAAVLNSKDNDKEEV
;
A
#
# COMPACT_ATOMS: atom_id res chain seq x y z
N MET A 1 -26.71 -33.64 -13.84
CA MET A 1 -25.44 -33.23 -13.21
C MET A 1 -25.50 -31.73 -12.96
N LYS A 2 -25.13 -31.26 -11.77
CA LYS A 2 -24.81 -29.84 -11.54
C LYS A 2 -23.29 -29.74 -11.51
N ASP A 3 -22.70 -29.14 -12.53
CA ASP A 3 -21.29 -28.80 -12.55
C ASP A 3 -21.09 -27.61 -11.60
N THR A 4 -20.69 -27.91 -10.37
CA THR A 4 -20.22 -26.90 -9.43
C THR A 4 -18.76 -26.62 -9.75
N THR A 5 -18.52 -25.69 -10.68
CA THR A 5 -17.21 -25.08 -10.88
C THR A 5 -16.98 -24.11 -9.73
N ASP A 6 -16.26 -24.56 -8.71
CA ASP A 6 -15.70 -23.70 -7.66
C ASP A 6 -14.74 -22.70 -8.33
N PRO A 7 -14.91 -21.37 -8.13
CA PRO A 7 -13.97 -20.40 -8.67
C PRO A 7 -12.60 -20.65 -8.02
N PRO A 8 -11.48 -20.59 -8.78
CA PRO A 8 -10.16 -20.81 -8.22
C PRO A 8 -9.93 -19.81 -7.09
N ALA A 9 -9.79 -20.32 -5.86
CA ALA A 9 -9.42 -19.51 -4.71
C ALA A 9 -8.13 -18.78 -5.06
N THR A 10 -8.23 -17.47 -5.32
CA THR A 10 -7.09 -16.58 -5.55
C THR A 10 -6.22 -16.67 -4.32
N LYS A 11 -5.09 -17.38 -4.46
CA LYS A 11 -4.12 -17.59 -3.40
C LYS A 11 -3.55 -16.21 -3.08
N ARG A 12 -4.08 -15.53 -2.07
CA ARG A 12 -3.55 -14.23 -1.62
C ARG A 12 -2.05 -14.39 -1.47
N PRO A 13 -1.22 -13.58 -2.16
CA PRO A 13 0.21 -13.67 -2.03
C PRO A 13 0.56 -13.46 -0.55
N SER A 14 1.22 -14.44 0.06
CA SER A 14 1.65 -14.31 1.45
C SER A 14 2.93 -13.46 1.45
N ILE A 15 2.76 -12.15 1.58
CA ILE A 15 3.90 -11.24 1.74
C ILE A 15 4.47 -11.46 3.14
N ARG A 16 5.78 -11.67 3.25
CA ARG A 16 6.46 -11.90 4.54
C ARG A 16 7.49 -10.82 4.79
N LEU A 17 7.55 -10.37 6.04
CA LEU A 17 8.59 -9.48 6.53
C LEU A 17 9.80 -10.29 7.02
N ASN A 18 10.99 -9.88 6.60
CA ASN A 18 12.25 -10.39 7.11
C ASN A 18 13.06 -9.22 7.69
N LEU A 19 13.15 -9.13 9.02
CA LEU A 19 13.78 -7.99 9.70
C LEU A 19 15.26 -7.79 9.31
N ASP A 20 15.97 -8.86 9.01
CA ASP A 20 17.39 -8.84 8.64
C ASP A 20 17.63 -8.06 7.33
N ASP A 21 16.63 -7.99 6.45
CA ASP A 21 16.72 -7.22 5.20
C ASP A 21 16.57 -5.71 5.47
N TRP A 22 15.94 -5.32 6.58
CA TRP A 22 15.57 -3.92 6.87
C TRP A 22 16.45 -3.25 7.93
N LEU A 23 16.98 -4.02 8.88
CA LEU A 23 17.89 -3.52 9.92
C LEU A 23 19.10 -2.73 9.37
N PRO A 24 19.74 -3.13 8.26
CA PRO A 24 20.86 -2.37 7.67
C PRO A 24 20.53 -0.91 7.34
N TYR A 25 19.28 -0.61 6.97
CA TYR A 25 18.85 0.77 6.66
C TYR A 25 18.73 1.66 7.90
N LEU A 26 18.77 1.06 9.09
CA LEU A 26 18.68 1.77 10.37
C LEU A 26 20.01 1.71 11.14
N GLU A 27 21.10 1.22 10.56
CA GLU A 27 22.41 1.11 11.24
C GLU A 27 22.90 2.45 11.79
N ASP A 28 22.80 3.52 10.98
CA ASP A 28 23.24 4.88 11.34
C ASP A 28 22.27 5.61 12.30
N SER A 29 21.18 4.97 12.72
CA SER A 29 20.23 5.54 13.69
C SER A 29 20.73 5.36 15.13
N ASP A 30 20.59 6.43 15.92
CA ASP A 30 20.84 6.45 17.38
C ASP A 30 19.80 5.64 18.19
N ALA A 31 18.79 5.06 17.55
CA ALA A 31 17.79 4.22 18.19
C ALA A 31 18.39 2.89 18.70
N SER A 32 17.79 2.33 19.75
CA SER A 32 18.07 0.96 20.18
C SER A 32 17.58 -0.06 19.16
N GLU A 33 18.15 -1.27 19.18
CA GLU A 33 17.72 -2.35 18.28
C GLU A 33 16.23 -2.68 18.44
N ALA A 34 15.71 -2.64 19.68
CA ALA A 34 14.30 -2.83 19.96
C ALA A 34 13.42 -1.77 19.29
N GLU A 35 13.82 -0.50 19.34
CA GLU A 35 13.10 0.60 18.67
C GLU A 35 13.19 0.49 17.13
N LYS A 36 14.32 0.02 16.59
CA LYS A 36 14.47 -0.24 15.15
C LYS A 36 13.50 -1.33 14.69
N ILE A 37 13.41 -2.42 15.44
CA ILE A 37 12.47 -3.52 15.17
C ILE A 37 11.02 -3.02 15.26
N GLU A 38 10.66 -2.31 16.34
CA GLU A 38 9.32 -1.76 16.55
C GLU A 38 8.90 -0.84 15.38
N LEU A 39 9.82 0.00 14.90
CA LEU A 39 9.59 0.86 13.75
C LEU A 39 9.30 0.04 12.48
N ILE A 40 10.12 -0.97 12.19
CA ILE A 40 9.95 -1.81 11.00
C ILE A 40 8.61 -2.56 11.06
N GLU A 41 8.26 -3.13 12.21
CA GLU A 41 6.97 -3.81 12.41
C GLU A 41 5.78 -2.85 12.26
N THR A 42 5.90 -1.63 12.78
CA THR A 42 4.87 -0.59 12.65
C THR A 42 4.63 -0.24 11.19
N LEU A 43 5.70 0.01 10.42
CA LEU A 43 5.62 0.31 9.00
C LEU A 43 5.02 -0.85 8.21
N TRP A 44 5.41 -2.08 8.54
CA TRP A 44 4.84 -3.28 7.92
C TRP A 44 3.35 -3.42 8.18
N ASN A 45 2.89 -3.20 9.41
CA ASN A 45 1.46 -3.25 9.76
C ASN A 45 0.66 -2.20 8.99
N ILE A 46 1.21 -1.00 8.80
CA ILE A 46 0.60 0.03 7.96
C ILE A 46 0.50 -0.43 6.51
N ALA A 47 1.58 -0.99 5.94
CA ALA A 47 1.58 -1.53 4.58
C ALA A 47 0.54 -2.66 4.41
N MET A 48 0.46 -3.57 5.36
CA MET A 48 -0.54 -4.65 5.38
C MET A 48 -1.97 -4.12 5.49
N ALA A 49 -2.21 -3.06 6.26
CA ALA A 49 -3.52 -2.43 6.32
C ALA A 49 -3.97 -1.90 4.94
N PHE A 50 -3.05 -1.36 4.14
CA PHE A 50 -3.35 -0.96 2.76
C PHE A 50 -3.64 -2.16 1.84
N VAL A 51 -2.87 -3.26 1.98
CA VAL A 51 -3.14 -4.51 1.25
C VAL A 51 -4.51 -5.08 1.61
N ASP A 52 -4.88 -5.07 2.89
CA ASP A 52 -6.17 -5.55 3.38
C ASP A 52 -7.35 -4.67 2.90
N LEU A 53 -7.11 -3.38 2.68
CA LEU A 53 -8.09 -2.46 2.06
C LEU A 53 -8.27 -2.73 0.55
N GLY A 54 -7.54 -3.68 -0.02
CA GLY A 54 -7.62 -4.05 -1.43
C GLY A 54 -6.76 -3.19 -2.35
N TRP A 55 -5.80 -2.44 -1.79
CA TRP A 55 -4.73 -1.88 -2.60
C TRP A 55 -3.79 -3.00 -2.97
N ASP A 56 -3.92 -3.47 -4.20
CA ASP A 56 -3.02 -4.48 -4.69
C ASP A 56 -1.61 -3.88 -4.73
N LEU A 57 -0.65 -4.56 -4.11
CA LEU A 57 0.77 -4.34 -4.39
C LEU A 57 1.11 -5.03 -5.71
N ASP A 58 0.20 -4.92 -6.69
CA ASP A 58 0.49 -5.37 -8.03
C ASP A 58 1.49 -4.35 -8.56
N SER A 59 2.65 -4.84 -9.01
CA SER A 59 3.59 -4.07 -9.81
C SER A 59 3.00 -3.83 -11.22
N GLY A 60 1.71 -3.49 -11.29
CA GLY A 60 1.04 -3.05 -12.49
C GLY A 60 1.68 -1.76 -12.97
N GLU A 61 1.69 -1.60 -14.29
CA GLU A 61 2.41 -0.59 -15.10
C GLU A 61 2.29 0.88 -14.66
N GLU A 62 1.51 1.20 -13.63
CA GLU A 62 1.42 2.53 -13.01
C GLU A 62 2.69 2.94 -12.24
N THR A 63 3.59 1.99 -11.93
CA THR A 63 5.00 2.29 -11.58
C THR A 63 5.94 2.04 -12.75
N SER A 64 5.64 2.63 -13.91
CA SER A 64 6.49 2.66 -15.12
C SER A 64 7.88 3.32 -14.93
N GLY A 65 8.33 3.55 -13.68
CA GLY A 65 9.51 4.35 -13.38
C GLY A 65 9.29 5.85 -13.63
N GLN A 66 8.04 6.27 -13.86
CA GLN A 66 7.65 7.67 -13.89
C GLN A 66 7.36 8.12 -12.47
N SER A 67 8.09 9.13 -12.00
CA SER A 67 7.88 9.74 -10.68
C SER A 67 6.43 10.24 -10.58
N LEU A 68 5.62 9.59 -9.76
CA LEU A 68 4.28 10.06 -9.43
C LEU A 68 4.42 11.35 -8.62
N ASP A 69 4.08 12.49 -9.22
CA ASP A 69 4.05 13.76 -8.49
C ASP A 69 2.84 13.77 -7.55
N LEU A 70 3.08 13.29 -6.32
CA LEU A 70 2.11 13.24 -5.24
C LEU A 70 1.46 14.61 -4.96
N THR A 71 2.19 15.70 -5.20
CA THR A 71 1.66 17.07 -5.03
C THR A 71 0.59 17.37 -6.06
N ALA A 72 0.83 17.00 -7.33
CA ALA A 72 -0.13 17.18 -8.40
C ALA A 72 -1.38 16.32 -8.19
N VAL A 73 -1.21 15.05 -7.78
CA VAL A 73 -2.32 14.12 -7.49
C VAL A 73 -3.20 14.65 -6.36
N LEU A 74 -2.60 15.08 -5.24
CA LEU A 74 -3.34 15.62 -4.09
C LEU A 74 -4.08 16.92 -4.45
N ARG A 75 -3.46 17.81 -5.24
CA ARG A 75 -4.13 19.04 -5.71
C ARG A 75 -5.34 18.75 -6.61
N ALA A 76 -5.23 17.78 -7.51
CA ALA A 76 -6.33 17.39 -8.39
C ALA A 76 -7.52 16.83 -7.60
N ALA A 77 -7.28 15.99 -6.58
CA ALA A 77 -8.32 15.48 -5.71
C ALA A 77 -9.05 16.59 -4.92
N VAL A 78 -8.30 17.59 -4.45
CA VAL A 78 -8.87 18.76 -3.75
C VAL A 78 -9.71 19.63 -4.69
N LEU A 79 -9.32 19.77 -5.97
CA LEU A 79 -10.07 20.54 -6.96
C LEU A 79 -11.37 19.84 -7.37
N ASN A 80 -11.38 18.51 -7.51
CA ASN A 80 -12.58 17.73 -7.81
C ASN A 80 -13.60 17.66 -6.66
N SER A 81 -13.23 18.07 -5.44
CA SER A 81 -14.17 18.17 -4.32
C SER A 81 -15.15 19.35 -4.46
N LYS A 82 -15.00 20.22 -5.46
CA LYS A 82 -15.70 21.50 -5.55
C LYS A 82 -16.65 21.63 -6.75
N ASP A 83 -17.28 20.52 -7.15
CA ASP A 83 -18.30 20.51 -8.21
C ASP A 83 -19.46 19.52 -7.96
N ASN A 84 -19.90 19.38 -6.70
CA ASN A 84 -21.17 18.69 -6.38
C ASN A 84 -22.28 19.65 -5.93
N ASP A 85 -22.08 20.97 -6.03
CA ASP A 85 -23.06 21.97 -5.64
C ASP A 85 -23.48 22.82 -6.85
N LYS A 86 -24.25 22.23 -7.79
CA LYS A 86 -25.07 22.84 -8.87
C LYS A 86 -25.32 21.76 -9.94
N GLU A 87 -26.51 21.43 -10.44
CA GLU A 87 -27.90 21.91 -10.48
C GLU A 87 -28.76 20.62 -10.53
N GLU A 88 -30.03 20.52 -10.16
CA GLU A 88 -31.29 21.08 -10.74
C GLU A 88 -32.38 20.18 -10.08
N VAL A 89 -33.52 20.60 -9.53
CA VAL A 89 -34.63 21.46 -9.98
C VAL A 89 -35.40 21.94 -8.73
#